data_AF-A0A0U1E0X3-F1
#
_entry.id   AF-A0A0U1E0X3-F1
#
_cell.length_a   1.000
_cell.length_b   1.000
_cell.length_c   1.000
_cell.angle_alpha   90.00
_cell.angle_beta   90.00
_cell.angle_gamma   90.00
#
_symmetry.space_group_name_H-M   'P 1'
#
loop_
_entity.id
_entity.type
_entity.pdbx_description
1 polymer ?
#
loop_
_entity_poly.entity_id
_entity_poly.type
_entity_poly.pdbx_seq_one_letter_code
_entity_poly.pdbx_strand_id
1 'polypeptide(L)'
;MLGEGFDHPRLSVAAIFRPFRSLAPYIQFVGRVMRVVQEAAPEHPDNQGHIVSHVGLNNDARWSEFRELDLDDQALVHGTFGQQICPQRCEY
;
A
#
# COMPACT_ATOMS: atom_id res chain seq x y z
N MET A 1 3.95 -13.53 -11.75
CA MET A 1 5.07 -12.84 -12.42
C MET A 1 4.74 -11.36 -12.41
N LEU A 2 5.24 -10.50 -11.52
CA LEU A 2 6.34 -10.53 -10.54
C LEU A 2 6.51 -11.89 -9.84
N GLY A 3 7.66 -12.53 -10.04
CA GLY A 3 8.02 -13.76 -9.32
C GLY A 3 8.33 -13.43 -7.87
N GLU A 4 8.21 -14.41 -6.98
CA GLU A 4 8.86 -14.36 -5.67
C GLU A 4 10.30 -13.86 -5.85
N GLY A 5 10.61 -12.65 -5.36
CA GLY A 5 11.93 -12.03 -5.52
C GLY A 5 12.03 -10.81 -6.43
N PHE A 6 10.96 -10.35 -7.10
CA PHE A 6 10.98 -9.01 -7.68
C PHE A 6 10.82 -7.97 -6.57
N ASP A 7 11.97 -7.41 -6.18
CA ASP A 7 12.11 -6.43 -5.13
C ASP A 7 12.96 -5.28 -5.64
N HIS A 8 12.31 -4.21 -6.08
CA HIS A 8 13.01 -3.00 -6.50
C HIS A 8 12.61 -1.85 -5.57
N PRO A 9 13.52 -1.36 -4.72
CA PRO A 9 13.19 -0.28 -3.78
C PRO A 9 12.63 0.97 -4.46
N ARG A 10 13.04 1.25 -5.71
CA ARG A 10 12.59 2.41 -6.49
C ARG A 10 11.38 2.10 -7.40
N LEU A 11 10.50 1.19 -6.99
CA LEU A 11 9.31 0.86 -7.77
C LEU A 11 8.16 1.83 -7.42
N SER A 12 8.10 2.95 -8.13
CA SER A 12 7.07 3.97 -7.88
C SER A 12 5.77 3.74 -8.65
N VAL A 13 5.76 2.91 -9.69
CA VAL A 13 4.55 2.67 -10.52
C VAL A 13 4.38 1.18 -10.79
N ALA A 14 3.18 0.66 -10.52
CA ALA A 14 2.81 -0.71 -10.80
C ALA A 14 1.46 -0.78 -11.53
N ALA A 15 1.38 -1.65 -12.54
CA ALA A 15 0.18 -1.83 -13.35
C ALA A 15 -0.41 -3.24 -13.17
N ILE A 16 -1.73 -3.31 -12.96
CA ILE A 16 -2.48 -4.54 -12.83
C ILE A 16 -3.17 -4.82 -14.16
N PHE A 17 -2.78 -5.93 -14.81
CA PHE A 17 -3.37 -6.37 -16.08
C PHE A 17 -4.27 -7.60 -15.93
N ARG A 18 -4.36 -8.20 -14.74
CA ARG A 18 -5.12 -9.41 -14.47
C ARG A 18 -5.94 -9.23 -13.20
N PRO A 19 -7.19 -9.71 -13.16
CA PRO A 19 -8.02 -9.57 -11.97
C PRO A 19 -7.50 -10.47 -10.84
N PHE A 20 -7.47 -9.93 -9.63
CA PHE A 20 -7.17 -10.70 -8.43
C PHE A 20 -8.43 -11.44 -7.97
N ARG A 21 -8.28 -12.73 -7.66
CA ARG A 21 -9.41 -13.59 -7.22
C ARG A 21 -9.65 -13.53 -5.71
N SER A 22 -8.72 -12.96 -4.95
CA SER A 22 -8.79 -12.87 -3.48
C SER A 22 -8.02 -11.65 -2.98
N LEU A 23 -8.30 -11.24 -1.74
CA LEU A 23 -7.72 -10.07 -1.10
C LEU A 23 -6.24 -10.25 -0.73
N ALA A 24 -5.85 -11.42 -0.21
CA ALA A 24 -4.47 -11.70 0.20
C ALA A 24 -3.40 -11.41 -0.90
N PRO A 25 -3.52 -11.92 -2.15
CA PRO A 25 -2.56 -11.61 -3.20
C PRO A 25 -2.63 -10.14 -3.65
N TYR A 26 -3.76 -9.47 -3.47
CA TYR A 26 -3.89 -8.04 -3.72
C TYR A 26 -3.07 -7.24 -2.71
N ILE A 27 -3.23 -7.52 -1.41
CA ILE A 27 -2.44 -6.88 -0.33
C ILE A 27 -0.95 -7.11 -0.54
N GLN A 28 -0.55 -8.34 -0.85
CA GLN A 28 0.86 -8.66 -1.11
C GLN A 28 1.43 -7.90 -2.31
N PHE A 29 0.61 -7.63 -3.33
CA PHE A 29 1.01 -6.82 -4.46
C PHE A 29 1.16 -5.34 -4.07
N VAL A 30 0.14 -4.78 -3.42
CA VAL A 30 0.15 -3.37 -2.97
C VAL A 30 1.33 -3.10 -2.03
N GLY A 31 1.58 -3.98 -1.05
CA GLY A 31 2.70 -3.84 -0.11
C GLY A 31 4.10 -3.98 -0.73
N ARG A 32 4.21 -4.49 -1.97
CA ARG A 32 5.49 -4.45 -2.73
C ARG A 32 5.72 -3.10 -3.39
N VAL A 33 4.67 -2.34 -3.64
CA VAL A 33 4.70 -1.03 -4.31
C VAL A 33 4.77 0.09 -3.28
N MET A 34 3.99 -0.02 -2.20
CA MET A 34 3.99 0.96 -1.11
C MET A 34 5.18 0.70 -0.19
N ARG A 35 6.25 1.47 -0.35
CA ARG A 35 7.46 1.39 0.47
C ARG A 35 8.00 2.76 0.79
N VAL A 36 8.59 2.88 1.97
CA VAL A 36 9.38 4.04 2.35
C VAL A 36 10.78 3.85 1.77
N VAL A 37 11.16 4.72 0.83
CA VAL A 37 12.50 4.77 0.26
C VAL A 37 13.35 5.78 1.02
N GLN A 38 12.74 6.91 1.37
CA GLN A 38 13.36 8.03 2.10
C GLN A 38 12.68 8.18 3.46
N GLU A 39 13.29 7.61 4.52
CA GLU A 39 12.73 7.60 5.88
C GLU A 39 12.60 9.00 6.50
N ALA A 40 13.53 9.90 6.18
CA ALA A 40 13.59 11.25 6.74
C ALA A 40 12.66 12.28 6.06
N ALA A 41 11.93 11.88 5.00
CA ALA A 41 11.11 12.79 4.21
C ALA A 41 9.82 12.08 3.76
N PRO A 42 8.75 12.07 4.59
CA PRO A 42 7.53 11.32 4.30
C PRO A 42 6.83 11.79 3.02
N GLU A 43 6.85 13.09 2.72
CA GLU A 43 6.23 13.67 1.52
C GLU A 43 7.09 13.57 0.25
N HIS A 44 8.24 12.87 0.31
CA HIS A 44 9.12 12.74 -0.85
C HIS A 44 8.43 11.95 -1.97
N PRO A 45 8.54 12.37 -3.25
CA PRO A 45 7.89 11.68 -4.38
C PRO A 45 8.32 10.21 -4.52
N ASP A 46 9.54 9.86 -4.09
CA ASP A 46 10.00 8.46 -4.11
C ASP A 46 9.23 7.53 -3.16
N ASN A 47 8.54 8.08 -2.14
CA ASN A 47 7.70 7.32 -1.23
C ASN A 47 6.27 7.14 -1.76
N GLN A 48 5.95 7.76 -2.91
CA GLN A 48 4.63 7.67 -3.53
C GLN A 48 4.59 6.47 -4.49
N GLY A 49 3.70 5.53 -4.20
CA GLY A 49 3.41 4.38 -5.05
C GLY A 49 2.13 4.60 -5.86
N HIS A 50 2.23 4.57 -7.19
CA HIS A 50 1.08 4.64 -8.09
C HIS A 50 0.68 3.25 -8.57
N ILE A 51 -0.57 2.88 -8.31
CA ILE A 51 -1.14 1.61 -8.78
C ILE A 51 -2.17 1.92 -9.86
N VAL A 52 -1.89 1.45 -11.07
CA VAL A 52 -2.76 1.66 -12.23
C VAL A 52 -3.48 0.34 -12.52
N SER A 53 -4.80 0.37 -12.54
CA SER A 53 -5.61 -0.78 -12.92
C SER A 53 -6.65 -0.38 -13.94
N HIS A 54 -6.97 -1.29 -14.86
CA HIS A 54 -8.03 -1.05 -15.83
C HIS A 54 -9.39 -1.29 -15.17
N VAL A 55 -10.35 -0.39 -15.39
CA VAL A 55 -11.71 -0.47 -14.81
C VAL A 55 -12.41 -1.80 -15.11
N GLY A 56 -12.17 -2.39 -16.28
CA GLY A 56 -12.72 -3.69 -16.67
C GLY A 56 -12.18 -4.90 -15.89
N LEU A 57 -11.24 -4.72 -14.95
CA LEU A 57 -10.72 -5.79 -14.09
C LEU A 57 -11.54 -5.97 -12.80
N ASN A 58 -12.54 -5.12 -12.56
CA ASN A 58 -13.43 -5.18 -11.39
C ASN A 58 -12.65 -5.25 -10.05
N ASN A 59 -11.61 -4.45 -9.94
CA ASN A 59 -10.71 -4.44 -8.80
C ASN A 59 -11.14 -3.45 -7.69
N ASP A 60 -12.20 -2.69 -7.92
CA ASP A 60 -12.71 -1.65 -7.02
C ASP A 60 -13.15 -2.20 -5.66
N ALA A 61 -13.76 -3.40 -5.67
CA ALA A 61 -14.12 -4.11 -4.45
C ALA A 61 -12.87 -4.41 -3.59
N ARG A 62 -11.79 -4.88 -4.23
CA ARG A 62 -10.53 -5.22 -3.53
C ARG A 62 -9.80 -3.99 -3.01
N TRP A 63 -9.88 -2.87 -3.74
CA TRP A 63 -9.40 -1.59 -3.25
C TRP A 63 -10.17 -1.12 -2.01
N SER A 64 -11.50 -1.25 -2.02
CA SER A 64 -12.35 -0.84 -0.90
C SER A 64 -12.08 -1.69 0.34
N GLU A 65 -12.03 -3.01 0.20
CA GLU A 65 -11.68 -3.96 1.28
C GLU A 65 -10.29 -3.70 1.85
N PHE A 66 -9.30 -3.40 0.99
CA PHE A 66 -7.96 -3.05 1.44
C PHE A 66 -7.95 -1.77 2.26
N ARG A 67 -8.66 -0.72 1.81
CA ARG A 67 -8.74 0.56 2.53
C ARG A 67 -9.40 0.42 3.89
N GLU A 68 -10.46 -0.38 3.98
CA GLU A 68 -11.14 -0.64 5.25
C GLU A 68 -10.21 -1.34 6.25
N LEU A 69 -9.50 -2.38 5.81
CA LEU A 69 -8.50 -3.07 6.63
C LEU A 69 -7.38 -2.13 7.11
N ASP A 70 -6.85 -1.29 6.22
CA ASP A 70 -5.77 -0.36 6.57
C ASP A 70 -6.21 0.67 7.61
N LEU A 71 -7.44 1.18 7.49
CA LEU A 71 -8.03 2.12 8.46
C LEU A 71 -8.26 1.48 9.83
N ASP A 72 -8.76 0.24 9.85
CA ASP A 72 -8.98 -0.52 11.09
C ASP A 72 -7.65 -0.80 11.80
N ASP A 73 -6.61 -1.20 11.06
CA ASP A 73 -5.26 -1.42 11.60
C ASP A 73 -4.67 -0.11 12.15
N GLN A 74 -4.81 1.01 11.43
CA GLN A 74 -4.40 2.32 11.94
C GLN A 74 -5.11 2.65 13.26
N ALA A 75 -6.44 2.48 13.34
CA ALA A 75 -7.21 2.75 14.55
C ALA A 75 -6.76 1.88 15.72
N LEU A 76 -6.47 0.60 15.46
CA LEU A 76 -5.99 -0.36 16.46
C LEU A 76 -4.60 0.03 16.98
N VAL A 77 -3.67 0.37 16.08
CA VAL A 77 -2.33 0.84 16.44
C VAL A 77 -2.38 2.15 17.23
N HIS A 78 -3.21 3.11 16.82
CA HIS A 78 -3.39 4.37 17.54
C HIS A 78 -4.01 4.16 18.94
N GLY A 79 -5.00 3.28 19.05
CA GLY A 79 -5.63 2.94 20.33
C GLY A 79 -4.71 2.19 21.29
N THR A 80 -3.77 1.40 20.76
CA THR A 80 -2.88 0.53 21.56
C THR A 80 -1.52 1.16 21.87
N PHE A 81 -0.97 1.97 20.95
CA PHE A 81 0.41 2.49 21.00
C PHE A 81 0.49 4.03 20.91
N GLY A 82 -0.61 4.73 21.14
CA GLY A 82 -0.87 6.14 20.80
C GLY A 82 0.08 7.25 21.30
N GLN A 83 1.33 6.98 21.68
CA GLN A 83 2.30 8.06 21.92
C GLN A 83 3.78 7.76 21.66
N GLN A 84 4.18 6.54 21.26
CA GLN A 84 5.62 6.21 21.22
C GLN A 84 6.20 5.82 19.86
N ILE A 85 5.40 5.58 18.81
CA ILE A 85 5.93 4.99 17.57
C ILE A 85 5.89 5.92 16.35
N CYS A 86 5.09 7.00 16.35
CA CYS A 86 5.05 7.93 15.21
C CYS A 86 5.30 9.38 15.66
N PRO A 87 6.58 9.83 15.71
CA PRO A 87 6.88 11.17 16.19
C PRO A 87 6.50 12.29 15.22
N GLN A 88 6.05 12.04 13.98
CA GLN A 88 5.69 13.11 13.04
C GLN A 88 4.49 12.77 12.16
N ARG A 89 3.31 13.16 12.68
CA ARG A 89 2.25 13.87 11.95
C ARG A 89 1.82 13.27 10.60
N CYS A 90 1.12 12.13 10.66
CA CYS A 90 0.17 11.75 9.61
C CYS A 90 -1.07 12.64 9.73
N GLU A 91 -1.05 13.83 9.13
CA GLU A 91 -2.27 14.60 8.84
C GLU A 91 -2.56 14.51 7.33
N TYR A 92 -3.70 13.87 7.03
CA TYR A 92 -4.54 13.83 5.83
C TYR A 92 -3.93 13.97 4.44
#